data_AF-A0A0A9YMI5-F1
#
_entry.id   AF-A0A0A9YMI5-F1
#
_cell.length_a   1.000
_cell.length_b   1.000
_cell.length_c   1.000
_cell.angle_alpha   90.00
_cell.angle_beta   90.00
_cell.angle_gamma   90.00
#
_symmetry.space_group_name_H-M   'P 1'
#
loop_
_entity.id
_entity.type
_entity.pdbx_description
1 polymer ?
#
loop_
_entity_poly.entity_id
_entity_poly.type
_entity_poly.pdbx_seq_one_letter_code
_entity_poly.pdbx_strand_id
1 'polypeptide(L)'
;MLQLKRFDASGQKVSKYVSYPLVLDVTKYCTAAAITRVQHRGSGKDIVRSSRELYKYELNAICVHDGKSLHFGHYYAIVKAANGTWYMCNDTYVSPMSEEKVLNMQAYMLFYSRILPDSNHNNTDTHGNCALQSVAVH
;
A
#
# COMPACT_ATOMS: atom_id res chain seq x y z
N MET A 1 0.56 6.86 2.03
CA MET A 1 2.00 6.54 2.07
C MET A 1 2.43 6.42 3.52
N LEU A 2 3.23 5.41 3.86
CA LEU A 2 3.84 5.25 5.19
C LEU A 2 5.36 5.23 5.02
N GLN A 3 6.08 6.05 5.78
CA GLN A 3 7.54 6.05 5.84
C GLN A 3 7.98 5.38 7.14
N LEU A 4 8.86 4.39 7.05
CA LEU A 4 9.45 3.77 8.24
C LEU A 4 10.69 4.57 8.65
N LYS A 5 10.71 5.06 9.89
CA LYS A 5 11.88 5.75 10.45
C LYS A 5 13.00 4.74 10.69
N ARG A 6 13.82 4.53 9.65
CA ARG A 6 14.91 3.54 9.63
C ARG A 6 16.28 4.09 10.01
N PHE A 7 16.40 5.35 10.39
CA PHE A 7 17.67 5.94 10.79
C PHE A 7 17.54 6.54 12.18
N ASP A 8 18.49 6.21 13.05
CA ASP A 8 18.61 6.81 14.36
C ASP A 8 19.34 8.17 14.30
N ALA A 9 19.50 8.81 15.46
CA ALA A 9 20.15 10.12 15.55
C ALA A 9 21.64 10.11 15.13
N SER A 10 22.27 8.94 15.09
CA SER A 10 23.66 8.75 14.63
C SER A 10 23.76 8.46 13.13
N GLY A 11 22.61 8.39 12.42
CA GLY A 11 22.56 8.07 10.99
C GLY A 11 22.76 6.58 10.68
N GLN A 12 22.77 5.72 11.71
CA GLN A 12 22.85 4.27 11.53
C GLN A 12 21.48 3.69 11.15
N LYS A 13 21.48 2.72 10.23
CA LYS A 13 20.24 2.09 9.79
C LYS A 13 19.73 1.07 10.80
N VAL A 14 18.49 1.25 11.21
CA VAL A 14 17.67 0.26 11.90
C VAL A 14 17.21 -0.80 10.89
N SER A 15 17.98 -1.89 10.82
CA SER A 15 17.75 -3.03 9.93
C SER A 15 16.73 -4.05 10.46
N LYS A 16 16.13 -3.77 11.63
CA LYS A 16 15.07 -4.61 12.19
C LYS A 16 13.92 -4.71 11.18
N TYR A 17 13.55 -5.95 10.86
CA TYR A 17 12.41 -6.22 10.01
C TYR A 17 11.13 -5.72 10.67
N VAL A 18 10.27 -5.10 9.87
CA VAL A 18 8.95 -4.62 10.27
C VAL A 18 7.98 -5.29 9.32
N SER A 19 7.11 -6.15 9.85
CA SER A 19 6.08 -6.80 9.05
C SER A 19 5.05 -5.77 8.58
N TYR A 20 4.59 -5.92 7.35
CA TYR A 20 3.52 -5.11 6.75
C TYR A 20 2.55 -6.03 6.01
N PRO A 21 1.22 -5.84 6.18
CA PRO A 21 0.22 -6.69 5.54
C PRO A 21 -0.05 -6.26 4.09
N LEU A 22 -0.56 -7.16 3.26
CA LEU A 22 -1.09 -6.78 1.94
C LEU A 22 -2.33 -5.89 2.05
N VAL A 23 -3.14 -6.13 3.08
CA VAL A 23 -4.32 -5.32 3.40
C VAL A 23 -4.14 -4.71 4.80
N LEU A 24 -4.06 -3.39 4.84
CA LEU A 24 -3.94 -2.61 6.06
C LEU A 24 -5.31 -2.08 6.49
N ASP A 25 -5.81 -2.55 7.62
CA ASP A 25 -6.99 -1.99 8.29
C ASP A 25 -6.54 -0.91 9.29
N VAL A 26 -6.90 0.35 9.00
CA VAL A 26 -6.57 1.48 9.88
C VAL A 26 -7.72 1.91 10.80
N THR A 27 -8.85 1.19 10.81
CA THR A 27 -10.07 1.57 11.54
C THR A 27 -9.79 1.94 13.00
N LYS A 28 -8.96 1.15 13.70
CA LYS A 28 -8.63 1.36 15.11
C LYS A 28 -7.81 2.62 15.40
N TYR A 29 -7.22 3.22 14.36
CA TYR A 29 -6.45 4.46 14.46
C TYR A 29 -7.26 5.69 14.04
N CYS A 30 -8.51 5.50 13.59
CA CYS A 30 -9.41 6.59 13.25
C CYS A 30 -10.17 7.10 14.48
N THR A 31 -10.50 8.40 14.49
CA THR A 31 -11.32 8.98 15.55
C THR A 31 -12.76 8.48 15.48
N ALA A 32 -13.46 8.46 16.63
CA ALA A 32 -14.87 8.12 16.68
C ALA A 32 -15.70 8.96 15.69
N ALA A 33 -15.42 10.27 15.59
CA ALA A 33 -16.08 11.16 14.63
C ALA A 33 -15.84 10.76 13.17
N ALA A 34 -14.64 10.28 12.81
CA ALA A 34 -14.38 9.79 11.46
C ALA A 34 -15.23 8.55 11.16
N ILE A 35 -15.28 7.61 12.10
CA ILE A 35 -16.02 6.34 11.99
C ILE A 35 -17.54 6.58 11.94
N THR A 36 -18.08 7.51 12.75
CA THR A 36 -19.53 7.79 12.84
C THR A 36 -20.06 8.63 11.68
N ARG A 37 -19.22 9.43 11.00
CA ARG A 37 -19.65 10.18 9.79
C ARG A 37 -20.20 9.27 8.69
N VAL A 38 -19.79 8.00 8.67
CA VAL A 38 -20.31 6.98 7.74
C VAL A 38 -21.70 6.51 8.16
N GLN A 39 -21.99 6.51 9.47
CA GLN A 39 -23.22 5.96 10.05
C GLN A 39 -24.48 6.77 9.73
N HIS A 40 -24.37 8.05 9.40
CA HIS A 40 -25.52 8.92 9.11
C HIS A 40 -26.10 8.78 7.70
N ARG A 41 -25.58 7.89 6.85
CA ARG A 41 -26.08 7.67 5.47
C ARG A 41 -27.01 6.46 5.31
N GLY A 42 -27.44 5.82 6.39
CA GLY A 42 -28.52 4.82 6.35
C GLY A 42 -28.88 4.26 7.74
N SER A 43 -29.81 3.30 7.77
CA SER A 43 -30.28 2.61 8.98
C SER A 43 -29.62 1.23 9.12
N GLY A 44 -29.16 0.86 10.33
CA GLY A 44 -28.93 -0.55 10.71
C GLY A 44 -27.50 -1.11 10.59
N LYS A 45 -27.32 -2.29 11.21
CA LYS A 45 -26.07 -3.08 11.39
C LYS A 45 -25.13 -3.17 10.18
N ASP A 46 -25.66 -3.05 8.96
CA ASP A 46 -24.91 -3.14 7.71
C ASP A 46 -23.95 -1.95 7.51
N ILE A 47 -24.27 -0.79 8.07
CA ILE A 47 -23.41 0.40 7.96
C ILE A 47 -22.20 0.30 8.88
N VAL A 48 -22.35 -0.33 10.05
CA VAL A 48 -21.22 -0.56 10.95
C VAL A 48 -20.21 -1.50 10.29
N ARG A 49 -20.67 -2.53 9.56
CA ARG A 49 -19.79 -3.39 8.75
C ARG A 49 -19.18 -2.64 7.57
N SER A 50 -19.97 -1.93 6.77
CA SER A 50 -19.49 -1.10 5.65
C SER A 50 -18.44 -0.06 6.11
N SER A 51 -18.64 0.54 7.28
CA SER A 51 -17.72 1.53 7.82
C SER A 51 -16.35 0.96 8.17
N ARG A 52 -16.23 -0.32 8.53
CA ARG A 52 -14.93 -0.97 8.77
C ARG A 52 -14.20 -1.28 7.47
N GLU A 53 -14.94 -1.64 6.42
CA GLU A 53 -14.38 -1.87 5.08
C GLU A 53 -13.85 -0.55 4.47
N LEU A 54 -14.45 0.59 4.80
CA LEU A 54 -14.04 1.90 4.31
C LEU A 54 -12.63 2.34 4.72
N TYR A 55 -12.03 1.73 5.74
CA TYR A 55 -10.69 2.07 6.22
C TYR A 55 -9.67 0.96 5.96
N LYS A 56 -9.96 0.07 5.01
CA LYS A 56 -8.99 -0.88 4.48
C LYS A 56 -8.24 -0.30 3.30
N TYR A 57 -6.96 -0.62 3.23
CA TYR A 57 -6.09 -0.20 2.16
C TYR A 57 -5.26 -1.37 1.65
N GLU A 58 -5.04 -1.45 0.35
CA GLU A 58 -4.23 -2.48 -0.30
C GLU A 58 -2.82 -1.96 -0.60
N LEU A 59 -1.81 -2.80 -0.37
CA LEU A 59 -0.42 -2.52 -0.69
C LEU A 59 -0.19 -2.64 -2.20
N ASN A 60 0.26 -1.55 -2.83
CA ASN A 60 0.54 -1.51 -4.28
C ASN A 60 2.01 -1.34 -4.61
N ALA A 61 2.80 -0.76 -3.71
CA ALA A 61 4.23 -0.61 -3.94
C ALA A 61 5.00 -0.49 -2.64
N ILE A 62 6.27 -0.87 -2.69
CA ILE A 62 7.26 -0.61 -1.66
C ILE A 62 8.49 0.04 -2.28
N CYS A 63 9.09 0.99 -1.58
CA CYS A 63 10.43 1.48 -1.86
C CYS A 63 11.37 0.85 -0.85
N VAL A 64 12.48 0.28 -1.31
CA VAL A 64 13.51 -0.32 -0.48
C VAL A 64 14.76 0.54 -0.54
N HIS A 65 15.36 0.77 0.62
CA HIS A 65 16.72 1.31 0.72
C HIS A 65 17.66 0.15 1.03
N ASP A 66 18.64 -0.11 0.18
CA ASP A 66 19.72 -1.05 0.43
C ASP A 66 21.02 -0.31 0.75
N GLY A 67 21.65 -0.63 1.87
CA GLY A 67 22.72 0.19 2.45
C GLY A 67 22.57 0.31 3.96
N LYS A 68 23.66 0.70 4.64
CA LYS A 68 23.77 0.72 6.11
C LYS A 68 23.69 2.11 6.73
N SER A 69 23.83 3.16 5.93
CA SER A 69 23.92 4.54 6.40
C SER A 69 22.80 5.40 5.82
N LEU A 70 22.49 6.50 6.49
CA LEU A 70 21.62 7.55 5.96
C LEU A 70 22.22 8.24 4.73
N HIS A 71 23.55 8.28 4.62
CA HIS A 71 24.25 9.09 3.62
C HIS A 71 24.50 8.35 2.30
N PHE A 72 24.41 7.03 2.29
CA PHE A 72 24.69 6.22 1.10
C PHE A 72 23.90 4.92 1.12
N GLY A 73 23.54 4.50 -0.08
CA GLY A 73 22.82 3.28 -0.36
C GLY A 73 22.18 3.36 -1.73
N HIS A 74 21.33 2.38 -2.02
CA HIS A 74 20.66 2.20 -3.28
C HIS A 74 19.15 2.11 -3.05
N TYR A 75 18.38 2.86 -3.83
CA TYR A 75 16.93 2.82 -3.75
C TYR A 75 16.37 2.10 -4.97
N TYR A 76 15.44 1.19 -4.72
CA TYR A 76 14.67 0.55 -5.79
C TYR A 76 13.23 0.37 -5.36
N ALA A 77 12.36 0.16 -6.35
CA ALA A 77 10.93 -0.01 -6.14
C ALA A 77 10.52 -1.45 -6.40
N ILE A 78 9.50 -1.91 -5.68
CA ILE A 78 8.76 -3.11 -6.01
C ILE A 78 7.30 -2.71 -6.14
N VAL A 79 6.69 -2.96 -7.29
CA VAL A 79 5.36 -2.45 -7.67
C VAL A 79 4.43 -3.59 -8.09
N LYS A 80 3.16 -3.47 -7.72
CA LYS A 80 2.08 -4.36 -8.14
C LYS A 80 1.45 -3.81 -9.41
N ALA A 81 1.49 -4.58 -10.49
CA ALA A 81 0.80 -4.24 -11.73
C ALA A 81 -0.71 -4.49 -11.61
N ALA A 82 -1.48 -3.95 -12.54
CA ALA A 82 -2.95 -4.08 -12.56
C ALA A 82 -3.42 -5.56 -12.66
N ASN A 83 -2.60 -6.44 -13.21
CA ASN A 83 -2.86 -7.88 -13.26
C ASN A 83 -2.52 -8.62 -11.95
N GLY A 84 -2.17 -7.89 -10.89
CA GLY A 84 -1.79 -8.43 -9.58
C GLY A 84 -0.36 -8.95 -9.48
N THR A 85 0.42 -8.95 -10.56
CA THR A 85 1.82 -9.41 -10.56
C THR A 85 2.74 -8.37 -9.96
N TRP A 86 3.69 -8.80 -9.13
CA TRP A 86 4.71 -7.94 -8.55
C TRP A 86 5.97 -7.88 -9.41
N TYR A 87 6.55 -6.70 -9.53
CA TYR A 87 7.79 -6.46 -10.24
C TYR A 87 8.77 -5.69 -9.37
N MET A 88 10.02 -6.14 -9.32
CA MET A 88 11.13 -5.35 -8.81
C MET A 88 11.67 -4.49 -9.94
N CYS A 89 11.70 -3.18 -9.73
CA CYS A 89 12.25 -2.16 -10.62
C CYS A 89 13.51 -1.60 -9.97
N ASN A 90 14.67 -2.11 -10.40
CA ASN A 90 15.99 -1.73 -9.95
C ASN A 90 16.72 -1.00 -11.09
N ASP A 91 16.66 0.34 -11.08
CA ASP A 91 17.13 1.20 -12.17
C ASP A 91 16.56 0.76 -13.53
N THR A 92 17.42 0.35 -14.46
CA THR A 92 17.05 -0.13 -15.79
C THR A 92 16.61 -1.60 -15.80
N TYR A 93 16.73 -2.32 -14.69
CA TYR A 93 16.41 -3.73 -14.59
C TYR A 93 15.05 -3.94 -13.92
N VAL A 94 14.11 -4.50 -14.70
CA VAL A 94 12.76 -4.85 -14.22
C VAL A 94 12.58 -6.36 -14.27
N SER A 95 12.15 -6.97 -13.17
CA SER A 95 11.96 -8.42 -13.08
C SER A 95 10.76 -8.80 -12.23
N PRO A 96 10.04 -9.90 -12.55
CA PRO A 96 8.94 -10.37 -11.74
C PRO A 96 9.42 -10.85 -10.35
N MET A 97 8.56 -10.71 -9.35
CA MET A 97 8.81 -11.09 -7.97
C MET A 97 7.57 -11.79 -7.39
N SER A 98 7.74 -12.75 -6.49
CA SER A 98 6.61 -13.35 -5.78
C SER A 98 6.17 -12.45 -4.63
N GLU A 99 4.87 -12.47 -4.32
CA GLU A 99 4.31 -11.72 -3.19
C GLU A 99 5.00 -12.05 -1.86
N GLU A 100 5.33 -13.32 -1.64
CA GLU A 100 6.10 -13.77 -0.48
C GLU A 100 7.45 -13.04 -0.36
N LYS A 101 8.19 -12.92 -1.48
CA LYS A 101 9.45 -12.17 -1.50
C LYS A 101 9.21 -10.69 -1.22
N VAL A 102 8.15 -10.10 -1.80
CA VAL A 102 7.78 -8.70 -1.53
C VAL A 102 7.60 -8.49 -0.04
N LEU A 103 6.81 -9.33 0.63
CA LEU A 103 6.52 -9.20 2.06
C LEU A 103 7.77 -9.39 2.93
N ASN A 104 8.81 -10.09 2.48
CA ASN A 104 10.05 -10.28 3.23
C ASN A 104 11.08 -9.14 3.03
N MET A 105 10.77 -8.10 2.26
CA MET A 105 11.71 -6.99 2.04
C MET A 105 11.77 -6.01 3.21
N GLN A 106 12.94 -5.41 3.44
CA GLN A 106 13.12 -4.30 4.39
C GLN A 106 12.61 -2.97 3.80
N ALA A 107 11.29 -2.85 3.64
CA ALA A 107 10.64 -1.68 3.06
C ALA A 107 11.04 -0.39 3.79
N TYR A 108 11.43 0.65 3.06
CA TYR A 108 11.67 2.00 3.59
C TYR A 108 10.39 2.85 3.52
N MET A 109 9.68 2.78 2.40
CA MET A 109 8.35 3.37 2.24
C MET A 109 7.35 2.33 1.74
N LEU A 110 6.11 2.46 2.19
CA LEU A 110 4.97 1.62 1.79
C LEU A 110 3.90 2.50 1.16
N PHE A 111 3.39 2.07 0.01
CA PHE A 111 2.33 2.75 -0.73
C PHE A 111 1.08 1.89 -0.74
N TYR A 112 0.07 2.38 -0.02
CA TYR A 112 -1.23 1.76 0.07
C TYR A 112 -2.30 2.64 -0.60
N SER A 113 -3.22 2.05 -1.35
CA SER A 113 -4.43 2.71 -1.84
C SER A 113 -5.67 2.22 -1.09
N ARG A 114 -6.66 3.09 -0.94
CA ARG A 114 -7.92 2.74 -0.28
C ARG A 114 -8.68 1.69 -1.08
N ILE A 115 -9.19 0.67 -0.40
CA ILE A 115 -10.15 -0.28 -0.98
C ILE A 115 -11.54 0.37 -0.89
N LEU A 116 -12.20 0.54 -2.04
CA LEU A 116 -13.56 1.07 -2.07
C LEU A 116 -14.54 -0.09 -1.83
N PRO A 117 -15.56 0.07 -0.96
CA PRO A 117 -16.59 -0.95 -0.81
C PRO A 117 -17.37 -1.09 -2.11
N ASP A 118 -17.61 -2.32 -2.55
CA ASP A 118 -18.40 -2.59 -3.75
C ASP A 118 -19.80 -1.97 -3.63
N SER A 119 -20.10 -1.00 -4.48
CA SER A 119 -21.47 -0.57 -4.76
C SER A 119 -22.11 -1.62 -5.66
N ASN A 120 -22.72 -2.63 -5.03
CA ASN A 120 -23.22 -3.85 -5.64
C ASN A 120 -24.24 -3.63 -6.80
N HIS A 121 -23.93 -3.99 -8.05
CA HIS A 121 -24.87 -4.67 -8.96
C HIS A 121 -24.20 -5.37 -10.16
N ASN A 122 -24.77 -6.51 -10.52
CA ASN A 122 -24.39 -7.45 -11.56
C ASN A 122 -24.25 -6.82 -12.96
N ASN A 123 -23.14 -7.08 -13.65
CA ASN A 123 -23.19 -7.43 -15.07
C ASN A 123 -21.92 -8.16 -15.50
N THR A 124 -22.12 -9.19 -16.32
CA THR A 124 -21.11 -9.97 -17.01
C THR A 124 -20.24 -9.10 -17.91
N ASP A 125 -18.99 -9.51 -18.05
CA ASP A 125 -18.05 -9.21 -19.14
C ASP A 125 -17.37 -7.84 -19.21
N THR A 126 -16.04 -7.97 -19.22
CA THR A 126 -15.11 -7.35 -20.18
C THR A 126 -14.63 -5.91 -20.01
N HIS A 127 -13.29 -5.84 -19.97
CA HIS A 127 -12.40 -4.76 -20.39
C HIS A 127 -12.13 -3.63 -19.40
N GLY A 128 -10.83 -3.51 -19.10
CA GLY A 128 -10.27 -2.55 -18.20
C GLY A 128 -10.49 -1.12 -18.66
N ASN A 129 -10.73 -0.26 -17.67
CA ASN A 129 -10.38 1.14 -17.75
C ASN A 129 -10.09 1.60 -16.33
N CYS A 130 -8.81 1.51 -15.93
CA CYS A 130 -8.31 2.30 -14.81
C CYS A 130 -7.29 3.27 -15.39
N ALA A 131 -7.78 4.49 -15.62
CA ALA A 131 -6.97 5.61 -16.05
C ALA A 131 -5.90 5.89 -14.99
N LEU A 132 -4.66 5.49 -15.29
CA LEU A 132 -3.49 6.15 -14.74
C LEU A 132 -3.04 7.16 -15.78
N GLN A 133 -3.31 8.42 -15.46
CA GLN A 133 -2.75 9.56 -16.16
C GLN A 133 -1.23 9.43 -16.09
N SER A 134 -0.63 9.30 -17.27
CA SER A 134 0.80 9.28 -17.52
C SER A 134 1.51 10.34 -16.67
N VAL A 135 2.44 9.89 -15.81
CA VAL A 135 3.55 10.74 -15.39
C VAL A 135 4.70 10.41 -16.33
N ALA A 136 4.75 11.12 -17.44
CA ALA A 136 5.92 11.18 -18.29
C ALA A 136 7.03 11.87 -17.49
N VAL A 137 8.07 11.12 -17.15
CA VAL A 137 9.36 11.69 -16.78
C VAL A 137 10.01 12.08 -18.11
N HIS A 138 10.10 13.38 -18.37
CA HIS A 138 10.99 13.93 -19.39
C HIS A 138 12.41 13.91 -18.86
#